data_AF-A0A7V3PLF8-F1
#
_entry.id   AF-A0A7V3PLF8-F1
#
_cell.length_a   1.000
_cell.length_b   1.000
_cell.length_c   1.000
_cell.angle_alpha   90.00
_cell.angle_beta   90.00
_cell.angle_gamma   90.00
#
_symmetry.space_group_name_H-M   'P 1'
#
loop_
_entity.id
_entity.type
_entity.pdbx_description
1 polymer ?
#
loop_
_entity_poly.entity_id
_entity_poly.type
_entity_poly.pdbx_seq_one_letter_code
_entity_poly.pdbx_strand_id
1 'polypeptide(L)'
;MLAPAVMISACGLLLLGINNRYSSIANRIRLLNEERRRLVLKIKDGKELDFLESNRLASIKKQLDQLFCRLGFVKNCVVFYSTGIFLFVLTSFLIGLDYIFDLRSGIVLMMITFIAGMISVGIGILFALKEITRGHKIIELEIKAEE
;
A
#
# COMPACT_ATOMS: atom_id res chain seq x y z
N MET A 1 -21.38 -21.60 5.25
CA MET A 1 -20.79 -20.87 6.41
C MET A 1 -19.27 -20.67 6.34
N LEU A 2 -18.54 -21.25 5.37
CA LEU A 2 -17.07 -21.11 5.29
C LEU A 2 -16.57 -19.82 4.60
N ALA A 3 -17.42 -19.12 3.85
CA ALA A 3 -16.98 -18.04 2.97
C ALA A 3 -16.27 -16.87 3.71
N PRO A 4 -16.78 -16.33 4.84
CA PRO A 4 -16.09 -15.23 5.53
C PRO A 4 -14.71 -15.63 6.07
N ALA A 5 -14.59 -16.83 6.66
CA ALA A 5 -13.34 -17.32 7.23
C ALA A 5 -12.24 -17.48 6.17
N VAL A 6 -12.58 -18.06 5.01
CA VAL A 6 -11.65 -18.21 3.88
C VAL A 6 -11.22 -16.84 3.34
N MET A 7 -12.16 -15.89 3.25
CA MET A 7 -11.86 -14.54 2.77
C MET A 7 -10.93 -13.77 3.72
N ILE A 8 -11.12 -13.90 5.04
CA ILE A 8 -10.23 -13.29 6.04
C ILE A 8 -8.80 -13.85 5.88
N SER A 9 -8.66 -15.17 5.74
CA SER A 9 -7.36 -15.82 5.54
C SER A 9 -6.67 -15.36 4.25
N ALA A 10 -7.40 -15.33 3.13
CA ALA A 10 -6.87 -14.86 1.86
C ALA A 10 -6.44 -13.38 1.92
N CYS A 11 -7.26 -12.52 2.53
CA CYS A 11 -6.93 -11.11 2.71
C CYS A 11 -5.72 -10.93 3.64
N GLY A 12 -5.57 -11.76 4.67
CA GLY A 12 -4.39 -11.77 5.54
C GLY A 12 -3.09 -12.02 4.77
N LEU A 13 -3.10 -12.98 3.83
CA LEU A 13 -1.96 -13.25 2.96
C LEU A 13 -1.65 -12.06 2.02
N LEU A 14 -2.68 -11.46 1.42
CA LEU A 14 -2.51 -10.28 0.57
C LEU A 14 -1.93 -9.10 1.36
N LEU A 15 -2.45 -8.85 2.55
CA LEU A 15 -2.01 -7.77 3.44
C LEU A 15 -0.58 -7.99 3.91
N LEU A 16 -0.16 -9.22 4.19
CA LEU A 16 1.22 -9.56 4.48
C LEU A 16 2.16 -9.19 3.32
N GLY A 17 1.78 -9.56 2.09
CA GLY A 17 2.55 -9.22 0.88
C GLY A 17 2.69 -7.71 0.68
N ILE A 18 1.59 -6.96 0.88
CA ILE A 18 1.58 -5.50 0.74
C ILE A 18 2.35 -4.81 1.88
N ASN A 19 2.27 -5.29 3.12
CA ASN A 19 3.03 -4.74 4.25
C ASN A 19 4.54 -4.90 4.08
N ASN A 20 4.99 -6.03 3.54
CA ASN A 20 6.41 -6.22 3.20
C ASN A 20 6.88 -5.20 2.15
N ARG A 21 6.06 -4.94 1.12
CA ARG A 21 6.34 -3.89 0.13
C ARG A 21 6.36 -2.50 0.75
N TYR A 22 5.38 -2.20 1.63
CA TYR A 22 5.30 -0.93 2.34
C TYR A 22 6.59 -0.65 3.13
N SER A 23 7.02 -1.62 3.94
CA SER A 23 8.24 -1.53 4.74
C SER A 23 9.49 -1.36 3.87
N SER A 24 9.58 -2.08 2.75
CA SER A 24 10.69 -1.95 1.80
C SER A 24 10.78 -0.55 1.19
N ILE A 25 9.66 0.00 0.70
CA ILE A 25 9.61 1.34 0.11
C ILE A 25 9.91 2.40 1.18
N ALA A 26 9.34 2.28 2.38
CA ALA A 26 9.57 3.20 3.48
C ALA A 26 11.05 3.24 3.89
N ASN A 27 11.72 2.07 3.95
CA ASN A 27 13.15 2.00 4.24
C ASN A 27 13.99 2.68 3.14
N ARG A 28 13.67 2.47 1.85
CA ARG A 28 14.37 3.17 0.75
C ARG A 28 14.20 4.68 0.83
N ILE A 29 13.00 5.17 1.17
CA ILE A 29 12.75 6.60 1.38
C ILE A 29 13.61 7.14 2.54
N ARG A 30 13.70 6.41 3.66
CA ARG A 30 14.53 6.83 4.82
C ARG A 30 16.00 6.96 4.44
N LEU A 31 16.56 5.96 3.74
CA LEU A 31 17.95 5.98 3.28
C LEU A 31 18.24 7.17 2.36
N LEU A 32 17.40 7.37 1.33
CA LEU A 32 17.56 8.50 0.39
C LEU A 32 17.38 9.86 1.07
N ASN A 33 16.48 9.95 2.05
CA ASN A 33 16.26 11.20 2.77
C ASN A 33 17.42 11.52 3.73
N GLU A 34 18.04 10.50 4.35
CA GLU A 34 19.27 10.69 5.12
C GLU A 34 20.42 11.17 4.24
N GLU A 35 20.57 10.59 3.04
CA GLU A 35 21.56 11.01 2.07
C GLU A 35 21.34 12.46 1.61
N ARG A 36 20.10 12.81 1.25
CA ARG A 36 19.70 14.18 0.94
C ARG A 36 20.06 15.13 2.09
N ARG A 37 19.78 14.74 3.33
CA ARG A 37 20.10 15.56 4.52
C ARG A 37 21.60 15.81 4.64
N ARG A 38 22.45 14.81 4.37
CA ARG A 38 23.93 14.99 4.39
C ARG A 38 24.39 16.00 3.34
N LEU A 39 23.87 15.92 2.12
CA LEU A 39 24.20 16.87 1.04
C LEU A 39 23.75 18.30 1.38
N VAL A 40 22.53 18.46 1.91
CA VAL A 40 22.00 19.77 2.33
C VAL A 40 22.80 20.36 3.50
N LEU A 41 23.27 19.53 4.43
CA LEU A 41 24.13 19.99 5.53
C LEU A 41 25.47 20.51 5.02
N LYS A 42 26.11 19.86 4.03
CA LYS A 42 27.35 20.37 3.40
C LYS A 42 27.17 21.78 2.84
N ILE A 43 26.04 22.05 2.16
CA ILE A 43 25.71 23.39 1.64
C ILE A 43 25.61 24.40 2.79
N LYS A 44 24.93 24.03 3.89
CA LYS A 44 24.77 24.90 5.06
C LYS A 44 26.09 25.21 5.76
N ASP A 45 27.03 24.26 5.76
CA ASP A 45 28.38 24.44 6.31
C ASP A 45 29.30 25.28 5.39
N GLY A 46 28.75 25.88 4.33
CA GLY A 46 29.48 26.76 3.41
C GLY A 46 30.34 26.03 2.39
N LYS A 47 30.18 24.71 2.23
CA LYS A 47 30.87 23.94 1.18
C LYS A 47 30.06 24.02 -0.12
N GLU A 48 30.71 24.45 -1.19
CA GLU A 48 30.12 24.35 -2.53
C GLU A 48 29.97 22.87 -2.91
N LEU A 49 28.82 22.53 -3.49
CA LEU A 49 28.61 21.20 -4.05
C LEU A 49 29.32 21.11 -5.39
N ASP A 50 30.05 20.01 -5.59
CA ASP A 50 30.58 19.67 -6.90
C ASP A 50 29.44 19.40 -7.90
N PHE A 51 29.74 19.45 -9.20
CA PHE A 51 28.77 19.15 -10.27
C PHE A 51 28.12 17.78 -10.08
N LEU A 52 28.91 16.78 -9.68
CA LEU A 52 28.42 15.43 -9.38
C LEU A 52 27.47 15.39 -8.17
N GLU A 53 27.78 16.12 -7.10
CA GLU A 53 26.95 16.16 -5.89
C GLU A 53 25.63 16.90 -6.16
N SER A 54 25.68 17.97 -6.94
CA SER A 54 24.50 18.72 -7.38
C SER A 54 23.56 17.87 -8.24
N ASN A 55 24.12 17.12 -9.20
CA ASN A 55 23.35 16.19 -10.03
C ASN A 55 22.75 15.04 -9.20
N ARG A 56 23.50 14.51 -8.24
CA ARG A 56 23.04 13.47 -7.31
C ARG A 56 21.90 13.96 -6.42
N LEU A 57 21.97 15.19 -5.90
CA LEU A 57 20.89 15.80 -5.13
C LEU A 57 19.60 15.93 -5.95
N ALA A 58 19.71 16.34 -7.22
CA ALA A 58 18.57 16.43 -8.14
C ALA A 58 17.96 15.04 -8.41
N SER A 59 18.79 14.02 -8.62
CA SER A 59 18.35 12.63 -8.81
C SER A 59 17.62 12.09 -7.57
N ILE A 60 18.18 12.29 -6.37
CA ILE A 60 17.56 11.86 -5.10
C ILE A 60 16.18 12.49 -4.92
N LYS A 61 16.03 13.78 -5.25
CA LYS A 61 14.73 14.46 -5.18
C LYS A 61 13.70 13.79 -6.09
N LYS A 62 14.07 13.50 -7.35
CA LYS A 62 13.21 12.83 -8.32
C LYS A 62 12.82 11.41 -7.86
N GLN A 63 13.78 10.65 -7.33
CA GLN A 63 13.53 9.30 -6.80
C GLN A 63 12.60 9.32 -5.58
N LEU A 64 12.80 10.26 -4.64
CA LEU A 64 11.93 10.42 -3.48
C LEU A 64 10.49 10.73 -3.90
N ASP A 65 10.28 11.65 -4.84
CA ASP A 65 8.94 12.00 -5.32
C ASP A 65 8.21 10.77 -5.93
N GLN A 66 8.94 9.97 -6.70
CA GLN A 66 8.40 8.73 -7.27
C GLN A 66 8.08 7.67 -6.20
N LEU A 67 8.98 7.48 -5.23
CA LEU A 67 8.78 6.54 -4.13
C LEU A 67 7.61 6.95 -3.22
N PHE A 68 7.43 8.25 -2.95
CA PHE A 68 6.28 8.75 -2.20
C PHE A 68 4.96 8.47 -2.92
N CYS A 69 4.93 8.66 -4.24
CA CYS A 69 3.75 8.33 -5.04
C CYS A 69 3.43 6.83 -4.96
N ARG A 70 4.44 5.96 -5.06
CA ARG A 70 4.28 4.51 -4.89
C ARG A 70 3.80 4.12 -3.49
N LEU A 71 4.38 4.70 -2.45
CA LEU A 71 3.97 4.48 -1.06
C LEU A 71 2.50 4.85 -0.85
N GLY A 72 2.02 5.90 -1.50
CA GLY A 72 0.60 6.27 -1.50
C GLY A 72 -0.33 5.17 -2.01
N PHE A 73 0.03 4.50 -3.10
CA PHE A 73 -0.76 3.37 -3.62
C PHE A 73 -0.75 2.18 -2.67
N VAL A 74 0.43 1.80 -2.15
CA VAL A 74 0.57 0.70 -1.18
C VAL A 74 -0.24 0.98 0.08
N LYS A 75 -0.19 2.20 0.61
CA LYS A 75 -1.00 2.64 1.75
C LYS A 75 -2.48 2.44 1.48
N ASN A 76 -2.96 2.88 0.32
CA ASN A 76 -4.36 2.72 -0.05
C ASN A 76 -4.75 1.23 -0.13
N CYS A 77 -3.90 0.35 -0.67
CA CYS A 77 -4.14 -1.10 -0.64
C CYS A 77 -4.35 -1.62 0.79
N VAL A 78 -3.46 -1.25 1.72
CA VAL A 78 -3.55 -1.67 3.13
C VAL A 78 -4.86 -1.21 3.76
N VAL A 79 -5.28 0.02 3.49
CA VAL A 79 -6.56 0.56 3.99
C VAL A 79 -7.73 -0.27 3.46
N PHE A 80 -7.84 -0.45 2.15
CA PHE A 80 -8.95 -1.18 1.54
C PHE A 80 -9.00 -2.67 1.93
N TYR A 81 -7.85 -3.32 2.07
CA TYR A 81 -7.79 -4.70 2.57
C TYR A 81 -8.17 -4.80 4.05
N SER A 82 -7.68 -3.89 4.89
CA SER A 82 -8.08 -3.82 6.31
C SER A 82 -9.58 -3.58 6.46
N THR A 83 -10.15 -2.67 5.67
CA THR A 83 -11.60 -2.41 5.64
C THR A 83 -12.38 -3.64 5.20
N GLY A 84 -11.90 -4.36 4.18
CA GLY A 84 -12.50 -5.63 3.73
C GLY A 84 -12.51 -6.69 4.82
N ILE A 85 -11.37 -6.92 5.48
CA ILE A 85 -11.24 -7.85 6.61
C ILE A 85 -12.23 -7.49 7.72
N PHE A 86 -12.30 -6.21 8.10
CA PHE A 86 -13.23 -5.73 9.12
C PHE A 86 -14.69 -6.05 8.75
N LEU A 87 -15.10 -5.81 7.51
CA LEU A 87 -16.45 -6.11 7.03
C LEU A 87 -16.75 -7.61 7.01
N PHE A 88 -15.78 -8.48 6.71
CA PHE A 88 -15.95 -9.93 6.79
C PHE A 88 -16.06 -10.44 8.23
N VAL A 89 -15.30 -9.85 9.16
CA VAL A 89 -15.43 -10.12 10.60
C VAL A 89 -16.83 -9.69 11.07
N LEU A 90 -17.28 -8.51 10.68
CA LEU A 90 -18.63 -8.03 11.00
C LEU A 90 -19.72 -8.95 10.43
N THR A 91 -19.55 -9.41 9.20
CA THR A 91 -20.47 -10.37 8.58
C THR A 91 -20.51 -11.68 9.38
N SER A 92 -19.36 -12.17 9.84
CA SER A 92 -19.28 -13.38 10.68
C SER A 92 -19.99 -13.21 12.01
N PHE A 93 -19.89 -12.02 12.61
CA PHE A 93 -20.59 -11.68 13.84
C PHE A 93 -22.11 -11.61 13.64
N LEU A 94 -22.57 -10.99 12.55
CA LEU A 94 -23.98 -10.91 12.19
C LEU A 94 -24.60 -12.30 11.96
N ILE A 95 -23.87 -13.22 11.32
CA ILE A 95 -24.31 -14.62 11.16
C ILE A 95 -24.50 -15.28 12.52
N GLY A 96 -23.58 -15.06 13.47
CA GLY A 96 -23.69 -15.60 14.82
C GLY A 96 -24.89 -15.05 15.59
N LEU A 97 -25.19 -13.75 15.44
CA LEU A 97 -26.35 -13.12 16.07
C LEU A 97 -27.68 -13.60 15.46
N ASP A 98 -27.74 -13.72 14.14
CA ASP A 98 -28.92 -14.23 13.43
C ASP A 98 -29.31 -15.62 13.92
N TYR A 99 -28.32 -16.48 14.16
CA TYR A 99 -28.51 -17.83 14.70
C TYR A 99 -29.12 -17.85 16.11
N ILE A 100 -28.81 -16.86 16.97
CA ILE A 100 -29.28 -16.83 18.36
C ILE A 100 -30.67 -16.17 18.46
N PHE A 101 -30.92 -15.12 17.67
CA PHE A 101 -32.09 -14.25 17.81
C PHE A 101 -33.18 -14.46 16.75
N ASP A 102 -32.98 -15.38 15.79
CA ASP A 102 -33.89 -15.69 14.68
C ASP A 102 -34.41 -14.42 13.97
N LEU A 103 -33.48 -13.52 13.69
CA LEU A 103 -33.75 -12.19 13.13
C LEU A 103 -34.13 -12.35 11.66
N ARG A 104 -35.43 -12.43 11.36
CA ARG A 104 -35.96 -12.55 9.98
C ARG A 104 -35.44 -11.50 8.98
N SER A 105 -34.89 -10.37 9.46
CA SER A 105 -34.28 -9.29 8.65
C SER A 105 -32.74 -9.30 8.62
N GLY A 106 -32.07 -10.19 9.35
CA GLY A 106 -30.60 -10.25 9.45
C GLY A 106 -29.92 -10.60 8.13
N ILE A 107 -30.58 -11.40 7.28
CA ILE A 107 -30.05 -11.88 6.00
C ILE A 107 -29.67 -10.75 5.04
N VAL A 108 -30.51 -9.71 4.94
CA VAL A 108 -30.24 -8.58 4.04
C VAL A 108 -29.01 -7.81 4.52
N LEU A 109 -28.90 -7.57 5.84
CA LEU A 109 -27.76 -6.86 6.43
C LEU A 109 -26.45 -7.64 6.22
N MET A 110 -26.47 -8.96 6.45
CA MET A 110 -25.33 -9.85 6.20
C MET A 110 -24.86 -9.81 4.74
N MET A 111 -25.80 -9.81 3.80
CA MET A 111 -25.49 -9.76 2.38
C MET A 111 -24.85 -8.42 2.00
N ILE A 112 -25.38 -7.31 2.50
CA ILE A 112 -24.85 -5.97 2.24
C ILE A 112 -23.43 -5.84 2.79
N THR A 113 -23.18 -6.25 4.03
CA THR A 113 -21.84 -6.16 4.64
C THR A 113 -20.83 -7.04 3.90
N PHE A 114 -21.26 -8.23 3.46
CA PHE A 114 -20.41 -9.13 2.69
C PHE A 114 -20.01 -8.54 1.33
N ILE A 115 -21.00 -8.04 0.57
CA ILE A 115 -20.76 -7.43 -0.75
C ILE A 115 -19.89 -6.17 -0.61
N ALA A 116 -20.13 -5.34 0.41
CA ALA A 116 -19.28 -4.18 0.70
C ALA A 116 -17.83 -4.60 0.99
N GLY A 117 -17.63 -5.68 1.75
CA GLY A 117 -16.30 -6.26 1.99
C GLY A 117 -15.60 -6.68 0.70
N MET A 118 -16.32 -7.39 -0.19
CA MET A 118 -15.80 -7.83 -1.49
C MET A 118 -15.42 -6.66 -2.39
N ILE A 119 -16.26 -5.61 -2.45
CA ILE A 119 -15.97 -4.40 -3.21
C ILE A 119 -14.72 -3.71 -2.67
N SER A 120 -14.58 -3.59 -1.35
CA SER A 120 -13.41 -3.01 -0.70
C SER A 120 -12.13 -3.76 -1.10
N VAL A 121 -12.13 -5.09 -1.03
CA VAL A 121 -10.99 -5.91 -1.47
C VAL A 121 -10.69 -5.71 -2.95
N GLY A 122 -11.72 -5.68 -3.81
CA GLY A 122 -11.57 -5.42 -5.24
C GLY A 122 -10.88 -4.08 -5.53
N ILE A 123 -11.27 -3.02 -4.82
CA ILE A 123 -10.63 -1.70 -4.92
C ILE A 123 -9.15 -1.78 -4.47
N GLY A 124 -8.86 -2.50 -3.39
CA GLY A 124 -7.48 -2.74 -2.93
C GLY A 124 -6.61 -3.43 -3.98
N ILE A 125 -7.17 -4.41 -4.71
CA ILE A 125 -6.46 -5.10 -5.81
C ILE A 125 -6.16 -4.13 -6.95
N LEU A 126 -7.11 -3.24 -7.31
CA LEU A 126 -6.87 -2.24 -8.35
C LEU A 126 -5.73 -1.29 -8.00
N PHE A 127 -5.63 -0.88 -6.73
CA PHE A 127 -4.49 -0.10 -6.26
C PHE A 127 -3.17 -0.90 -6.30
N ALA A 128 -3.20 -2.18 -5.98
CA ALA A 128 -2.03 -3.05 -6.06
C ALA A 128 -1.54 -3.23 -7.51
N LEU A 129 -2.47 -3.38 -8.46
CA LEU A 129 -2.15 -3.43 -9.89
C LEU A 129 -1.55 -2.11 -10.40
N LYS A 130 -2.10 -0.97 -9.98
CA LYS A 130 -1.53 0.36 -10.28
C LYS A 130 -0.12 0.53 -9.72
N GLU A 131 0.16 -0.03 -8.54
CA GLU A 131 1.49 -0.02 -7.95
C GLU A 131 2.48 -0.86 -8.77
N ILE A 132 2.10 -2.08 -9.15
CA ILE A 132 2.95 -3.00 -9.93
C ILE A 132 3.30 -2.39 -11.29
N THR A 133 2.29 -1.87 -12.00
CA THR A 133 2.48 -1.28 -13.34
C THR A 133 3.38 -0.04 -13.30
N ARG A 134 3.21 0.84 -12.31
CA ARG A 134 4.13 1.98 -12.12
C ARG A 134 5.53 1.56 -11.69
N GLY A 135 5.65 0.52 -10.87
CA GLY A 135 6.93 -0.03 -10.46
C GLY A 135 7.74 -0.53 -11.66
N HIS A 136 7.10 -1.24 -12.58
CA HIS A 136 7.76 -1.75 -13.79
C HIS A 136 8.21 -0.62 -14.73
N LYS A 137 7.36 0.40 -14.93
CA LYS A 137 7.68 1.56 -15.79
C LYS A 137 8.90 2.36 -15.30
N ILE A 138 9.14 2.39 -13.98
CA ILE A 138 10.32 3.07 -13.42
C ILE A 138 11.61 2.29 -13.72
N ILE A 139 11.57 0.95 -13.58
CA ILE A 139 12.72 0.10 -13.88
C ILE A 139 13.09 0.19 -15.36
N GLU A 140 12.10 0.21 -16.25
CA GLU A 140 12.33 0.38 -17.69
C GLU A 140 13.00 1.72 -18.04
N LEU A 141 12.66 2.79 -17.30
CA LEU A 141 13.27 4.10 -17.46
C LEU A 141 14.68 4.18 -16.88
N GLU A 142 14.99 3.43 -15.81
CA GLU A 142 16.34 3.34 -15.25
C GLU A 142 17.28 2.61 -16.22
N ILE A 143 16.85 1.49 -16.80
CA ILE A 143 17.65 0.74 -17.78
C ILE A 143 17.96 1.60 -19.02
N LYS A 144 16.97 2.34 -19.55
CA LYS A 144 17.15 3.21 -20.72
C LYS A 144 17.96 4.48 -20.45
N ALA A 145 18.19 4.84 -19.18
CA ALA A 145 19.02 6.00 -18.82
C ALA A 145 20.49 5.62 -18.61
N GLU A 146 20.79 4.31 -18.54
CA GLU A 146 22.14 3.76 -18.46
C GLU A 146 22.70 3.32 -19.83
N GLU A 147 21.88 3.30 -20.88
CA GLU A 147 22.29 3.21 -22.31
C GLU A 147 22.61 4.58 -22.90
#